data_AF-A0A9E2Z6P6-F1
#
_entry.id   AF-A0A9E2Z6P6-F1
#
_cell.length_a   1.000
_cell.length_b   1.000
_cell.length_c   1.000
_cell.angle_alpha   90.00
_cell.angle_beta   90.00
_cell.angle_gamma   90.00
#
_symmetry.space_group_name_H-M   'P 1'
#
loop_
_entity.id
_entity.type
_entity.pdbx_description
1 polymer ?
#
loop_
_entity_poly.entity_id
_entity_poly.type
_entity_poly.pdbx_seq_one_letter_code
_entity_poly.pdbx_strand_id
1 'polypeptide(L)'
;MTAETSRPRQAGRARLGRLVVDIRPLRVLAYRRLWSSTVVTAIGGQLTAVAVPKQVYDLTKSSAYVGLAGAVALAPLLVFGIWGGAIADAFDRRRLLLVTNSAIAAISALLWLQAALGAGSV
;
A
#
# COMPACT_ATOMS: atom_id res chain seq x y z
N MET A 1 21.25 -53.57 33.69
CA MET A 1 21.31 -52.22 34.29
C MET A 1 22.07 -51.31 33.34
N THR A 2 21.40 -50.84 32.28
CA THR A 2 21.97 -49.91 31.29
C THR A 2 20.95 -48.80 31.12
N ALA A 3 21.30 -47.61 31.62
CA ALA A 3 20.46 -46.44 31.63
C ALA A 3 20.18 -45.96 30.20
N GLU A 4 18.90 -45.97 29.80
CA GLU A 4 18.47 -45.27 28.59
C GLU A 4 18.59 -43.76 28.81
N THR A 5 19.30 -43.14 27.88
CA THR A 5 19.69 -41.75 27.87
C THR A 5 18.49 -40.86 27.52
N SER A 6 18.26 -39.88 28.38
CA SER A 6 17.31 -38.79 28.23
C SER A 6 17.53 -38.00 26.94
N ARG A 7 16.48 -37.84 26.11
CA ARG A 7 16.48 -36.91 24.96
C ARG A 7 15.57 -35.71 25.19
N PRO A 8 16.06 -34.58 25.74
CA PRO A 8 15.36 -33.31 25.67
C PRO A 8 16.05 -32.39 24.66
N ARG A 9 15.80 -32.53 23.34
CA ARG A 9 16.30 -31.57 22.32
C ARG A 9 15.25 -31.06 21.33
N GLN A 10 13.98 -31.49 21.42
CA GLN A 10 12.95 -31.06 20.45
C GLN A 10 12.11 -29.84 20.88
N ALA A 11 12.06 -29.50 22.17
CA ALA A 11 11.18 -28.42 22.67
C ALA A 11 11.59 -26.99 22.23
N GLY A 12 12.87 -26.74 21.92
CA GLY A 12 13.36 -25.41 21.55
C GLY A 12 13.00 -24.96 20.12
N ARG A 13 12.97 -25.89 19.16
CA ARG A 13 12.72 -25.56 17.73
C ARG A 13 11.25 -25.22 17.44
N ALA A 14 10.31 -25.81 18.19
CA ALA A 14 8.88 -25.57 18.02
C ALA A 14 8.44 -24.15 18.42
N ARG A 15 9.13 -23.51 19.37
CA ARG A 15 8.84 -22.13 19.79
C ARG A 15 9.35 -21.08 18.80
N LEU A 16 10.51 -21.32 18.19
CA LEU A 16 11.06 -20.45 17.14
C LEU A 16 10.17 -20.43 15.89
N GLY A 17 9.56 -21.57 15.52
CA GLY A 17 8.64 -21.66 14.38
C GLY A 17 7.34 -20.86 14.54
N ARG A 18 6.93 -20.49 15.76
CA ARG A 18 5.76 -19.62 16.02
C ARG A 18 6.07 -18.13 15.90
N LEU A 19 7.34 -17.74 15.96
CA LEU A 19 7.80 -16.34 15.81
C LEU A 19 8.10 -15.97 14.36
N VAL A 20 8.31 -16.97 13.49
CA VAL A 20 8.58 -16.75 12.07
C VAL A 20 7.26 -16.67 11.32
N VAL A 21 7.05 -15.55 10.61
CA VAL A 21 5.91 -15.34 9.71
C VAL A 21 5.81 -16.51 8.73
N ASP A 22 4.65 -17.15 8.65
CA ASP A 22 4.44 -18.26 7.73
C ASP A 22 4.49 -17.74 6.29
N ILE A 23 5.57 -18.08 5.57
CA ILE A 23 5.80 -17.70 4.16
C ILE A 23 5.12 -18.64 3.17
N ARG A 24 4.45 -19.71 3.63
CA ARG A 24 3.71 -20.63 2.75
C ARG A 24 2.72 -19.94 1.81
N PRO A 25 1.99 -18.88 2.20
CA PRO A 25 1.08 -18.16 1.30
C PRO A 25 1.78 -17.56 0.07
N LEU A 26 3.04 -17.15 0.20
CA LEU A 26 3.83 -16.57 -0.91
C LEU A 26 4.19 -17.58 -2.00
N ARG A 27 3.97 -18.88 -1.77
CA ARG A 27 4.17 -19.92 -2.79
C ARG A 27 3.07 -19.90 -3.86
N VAL A 28 1.90 -19.35 -3.57
CA VAL A 28 0.80 -19.23 -4.54
C VAL A 28 1.05 -18.01 -5.42
N LEU A 29 1.17 -18.21 -6.74
CA LEU A 29 1.52 -17.13 -7.68
C LEU A 29 0.54 -15.94 -7.62
N ALA A 30 -0.76 -16.23 -7.52
CA ALA A 30 -1.79 -15.19 -7.41
C ALA A 30 -1.64 -14.35 -6.13
N TYR A 31 -1.43 -15.00 -4.99
CA TYR A 31 -1.20 -14.32 -3.71
C TYR A 31 0.11 -13.53 -3.72
N ARG A 32 1.18 -14.09 -4.29
CA ARG A 32 2.47 -13.40 -4.40
C ARG A 32 2.37 -12.12 -5.21
N ARG A 33 1.63 -12.14 -6.34
CA ARG A 33 1.37 -10.94 -7.17
C ARG A 33 0.56 -9.89 -6.42
N LEU A 34 -0.49 -10.32 -5.72
CA LEU A 34 -1.29 -9.42 -4.88
C LEU A 34 -0.41 -8.78 -3.81
N TRP A 35 0.33 -9.60 -3.04
CA TRP A 35 1.20 -9.14 -1.97
C TRP A 35 2.26 -8.16 -2.47
N SER A 36 2.95 -8.45 -3.57
CA SER A 36 3.95 -7.53 -4.12
C SER A 36 3.32 -6.21 -4.58
N SER A 37 2.14 -6.26 -5.21
CA SER A 37 1.43 -5.04 -5.63
C SER A 37 1.00 -4.21 -4.42
N THR A 38 0.48 -4.84 -3.36
CA THR A 38 0.07 -4.16 -2.13
C THR A 38 1.25 -3.49 -1.45
N VAL A 39 2.42 -4.16 -1.39
CA VAL A 39 3.63 -3.57 -0.80
C VAL A 39 4.08 -2.33 -1.58
N VAL A 40 4.17 -2.44 -2.90
CA VAL A 40 4.59 -1.31 -3.76
C VAL A 40 3.59 -0.14 -3.65
N THR A 41 2.29 -0.42 -3.73
CA THR A 41 1.24 0.60 -3.61
C THR A 41 1.24 1.25 -2.24
N ALA A 42 1.44 0.49 -1.15
CA ALA A 42 1.50 1.03 0.20
C ALA A 42 2.69 1.98 0.38
N ILE A 43 3.88 1.59 -0.08
CA ILE A 43 5.08 2.44 -0.02
C ILE A 43 4.87 3.72 -0.84
N GLY A 44 4.38 3.60 -2.08
CA GLY A 44 4.06 4.75 -2.93
C GLY A 44 3.05 5.70 -2.30
N GLY A 45 2.02 5.14 -1.65
CA GLY A 45 1.02 5.92 -0.91
C GLY A 45 1.63 6.71 0.24
N GLN A 46 2.51 6.10 1.06
CA GLN A 46 3.18 6.79 2.17
C GLN A 46 4.13 7.89 1.67
N LEU A 47 4.86 7.64 0.58
CA LEU A 47 5.69 8.67 -0.04
C LEU A 47 4.84 9.84 -0.56
N THR A 48 3.70 9.56 -1.20
CA THR A 48 2.78 10.59 -1.70
C THR A 48 2.19 11.43 -0.56
N ALA A 49 1.85 10.78 0.56
CA ALA A 49 1.29 11.45 1.74
C ALA A 49 2.25 12.49 2.35
N VAL A 50 3.56 12.35 2.14
CA VAL A 50 4.57 13.32 2.59
C VAL A 50 4.98 14.28 1.47
N ALA A 51 5.16 13.76 0.25
CA ALA A 51 5.64 14.53 -0.90
C ALA A 51 4.65 15.62 -1.33
N VAL A 52 3.34 15.32 -1.37
CA VAL A 52 2.32 16.27 -1.83
C VAL A 52 2.21 17.49 -0.90
N PRO A 53 2.05 17.34 0.43
CA PRO A 53 2.06 18.49 1.35
C PRO A 53 3.34 19.33 1.25
N LYS A 54 4.49 18.68 1.14
CA LYS A 54 5.79 19.35 0.97
C LYS A 54 5.85 20.15 -0.33
N GLN A 55 5.36 19.58 -1.43
CA GLN A 55 5.29 20.27 -2.72
C GLN A 55 4.37 21.49 -2.67
N VAL A 56 3.19 21.37 -2.08
CA VAL A 56 2.28 22.51 -1.89
C VAL A 56 2.95 23.62 -1.07
N TYR A 57 3.63 23.25 0.02
CA TYR A 57 4.38 24.21 0.83
C TYR A 57 5.51 24.88 0.05
N ASP A 58 6.26 24.14 -0.76
CA ASP A 58 7.35 24.72 -1.55
C ASP A 58 6.85 25.78 -2.55
N LEU A 59 5.67 25.56 -3.13
CA LEU A 59 5.02 26.48 -4.07
C LEU A 59 4.42 27.70 -3.37
N THR A 60 3.66 27.49 -2.29
CA THR A 60 2.91 28.58 -1.62
C THR A 60 3.65 29.26 -0.47
N LYS A 61 4.73 28.64 0.04
CA LYS A 61 5.49 29.05 1.24
C LYS A 61 4.63 29.31 2.48
N SER A 62 3.44 28.71 2.55
CA SER A 62 2.46 28.93 3.61
C SER A 62 1.78 27.63 4.04
N SER A 63 1.81 27.38 5.35
CA SER A 63 1.20 26.18 5.96
C SER A 63 -0.34 26.18 5.89
N ALA A 64 -0.97 27.35 5.69
CA ALA A 64 -2.42 27.45 5.55
C ALA A 64 -2.91 26.74 4.27
N TYR A 65 -2.18 26.87 3.16
CA TYR A 65 -2.52 26.21 1.90
C TYR A 65 -2.32 24.70 1.96
N VAL A 66 -1.36 24.22 2.75
CA VAL A 66 -1.19 22.78 3.01
C VAL A 66 -2.42 22.21 3.75
N GLY A 67 -2.91 22.92 4.76
CA GLY A 67 -4.14 22.55 5.47
C GLY A 67 -5.37 22.54 4.56
N LEU A 68 -5.50 23.54 3.68
CA LEU A 68 -6.60 23.63 2.72
C LEU A 68 -6.52 22.53 1.66
N ALA A 69 -5.33 22.20 1.15
CA ALA A 69 -5.13 21.07 0.23
C ALA A 69 -5.54 19.74 0.89
N GLY A 70 -5.20 19.54 2.17
CA GLY A 70 -5.69 18.41 2.95
C GLY A 70 -7.21 18.39 3.09
N ALA A 71 -7.84 19.53 3.33
CA ALA A 71 -9.30 19.63 3.40
C ALA A 71 -9.98 19.30 2.07
N VAL A 72 -9.44 19.76 0.94
CA VAL A 72 -9.93 19.42 -0.40
C VAL A 72 -9.79 17.93 -0.69
N ALA A 73 -8.73 17.28 -0.19
CA ALA A 73 -8.56 15.83 -0.34
C ALA A 73 -9.66 15.00 0.35
N LEU A 74 -10.39 15.57 1.32
CA LEU A 74 -11.52 14.90 1.97
C LEU A 74 -12.74 14.81 1.05
N ALA A 75 -12.95 15.77 0.15
CA ALA A 75 -14.11 15.79 -0.73
C ALA A 75 -14.23 14.52 -1.60
N PRO A 76 -13.20 14.10 -2.37
CA PRO A 76 -13.27 12.85 -3.11
C PRO A 76 -13.36 11.64 -2.17
N LEU A 77 -12.73 11.68 -0.99
CA LEU A 77 -12.77 10.58 -0.03
C LEU A 77 -14.20 10.35 0.50
N LEU A 78 -14.96 11.41 0.76
CA LEU A 78 -16.36 11.33 1.16
C LEU A 78 -17.24 10.82 0.02
N VAL A 79 -17.08 11.38 -1.19
CA VAL A 79 -17.86 10.98 -2.37
C VAL A 79 -17.61 9.51 -2.68
N PHE A 80 -16.35 9.10 -2.88
CA PHE A 80 -16.02 7.72 -3.20
C PHE A 80 -16.14 6.78 -2.00
N GLY A 81 -16.11 7.25 -0.76
CA GLY A 81 -16.34 6.40 0.42
C GLY A 81 -17.78 5.89 0.49
N ILE A 82 -18.75 6.76 0.19
CA ILE A 82 -20.18 6.41 0.20
C ILE A 82 -20.51 5.49 -0.97
N TRP A 83 -20.06 5.82 -2.18
CA TRP A 83 -20.39 5.06 -3.39
C TRP A 83 -19.48 3.84 -3.61
N GLY A 84 -18.24 3.89 -3.12
CA GLY A 84 -17.21 2.90 -3.38
C GLY A 84 -17.50 1.55 -2.77
N GLY A 85 -18.19 1.48 -1.61
CA GLY A 85 -18.60 0.22 -1.00
C GLY A 85 -19.63 -0.52 -1.86
N ALA A 86 -20.66 0.18 -2.32
CA ALA A 86 -21.68 -0.41 -3.20
C ALA A 86 -21.09 -0.89 -4.54
N ILE A 87 -20.16 -0.12 -5.11
CA ILE A 87 -19.42 -0.54 -6.31
C ILE A 87 -18.51 -1.74 -6.01
N ALA A 88 -17.87 -1.79 -4.85
CA ALA A 88 -16.99 -2.90 -4.48
C ALA A 88 -17.74 -4.23 -4.31
N ASP A 89 -19.00 -4.18 -3.88
CA ASP A 89 -19.85 -5.35 -3.71
C ASP A 89 -20.57 -5.77 -5.01
N ALA A 90 -20.82 -4.83 -5.92
CA ALA A 90 -21.52 -5.10 -7.19
C ALA A 90 -20.62 -5.66 -8.30
N PHE A 91 -19.30 -5.44 -8.25
CA PHE A 91 -18.37 -5.85 -9.31
C PHE A 91 -17.51 -7.06 -8.92
N ASP A 92 -17.04 -7.81 -9.91
CA ASP A 92 -16.06 -8.88 -9.70
C ASP A 92 -14.78 -8.31 -9.08
N ARG A 93 -14.48 -8.73 -7.83
CA ARG A 93 -13.33 -8.28 -7.04
C ARG A 93 -12.02 -8.37 -7.81
N ARG A 94 -11.82 -9.40 -8.65
CA ARG A 94 -10.57 -9.56 -9.40
C ARG A 94 -10.42 -8.48 -10.46
N ARG A 95 -11.49 -8.17 -11.19
CA ARG A 95 -11.50 -7.11 -12.21
C ARG A 95 -11.36 -5.74 -11.57
N LEU A 96 -12.08 -5.50 -10.47
CA LEU A 96 -12.02 -4.25 -9.73
C LEU A 96 -10.59 -3.97 -9.22
N LEU A 97 -9.92 -4.97 -8.64
CA LEU A 97 -8.54 -4.84 -8.19
C LEU A 97 -7.56 -4.57 -9.34
N LEU A 98 -7.73 -5.20 -10.50
CA LEU A 98 -6.88 -4.94 -11.66
C LEU A 98 -7.06 -3.50 -12.18
N VAL A 99 -8.32 -3.07 -12.38
CA VAL A 99 -8.62 -1.72 -12.88
C VAL A 99 -8.08 -0.64 -11.95
N THR A 100 -8.33 -0.77 -10.64
CA THR A 100 -7.88 0.22 -9.64
C THR A 100 -6.37 0.29 -9.54
N ASN A 101 -5.66 -0.85 -9.48
CA ASN A 101 -4.19 -0.83 -9.44
C ASN A 101 -3.60 -0.30 -10.75
N SER A 102 -4.16 -0.64 -11.91
CA SER A 102 -3.73 -0.09 -13.19
C SER A 102 -3.96 1.42 -13.27
N ALA A 103 -5.08 1.93 -12.76
CA ALA A 103 -5.37 3.35 -12.70
C ALA A 103 -4.38 4.10 -11.80
N ILE A 104 -4.10 3.58 -10.60
CA ILE A 104 -3.09 4.14 -9.68
C ILE A 104 -1.72 4.20 -10.36
N ALA A 105 -1.30 3.12 -11.02
CA ALA A 105 -0.03 3.06 -11.74
C ALA A 105 0.03 4.09 -12.88
N ALA A 106 -1.04 4.22 -13.66
CA ALA A 106 -1.13 5.18 -14.75
C ALA A 106 -1.08 6.63 -14.24
N ILE A 107 -1.86 6.97 -13.21
CA ILE A 107 -1.87 8.31 -12.60
C ILE A 107 -0.49 8.63 -11.99
N SER A 108 0.13 7.67 -11.30
CA SER A 108 1.47 7.85 -10.73
C SER A 108 2.51 8.11 -11.82
N ALA A 109 2.45 7.37 -12.94
CA ALA A 109 3.33 7.57 -14.08
C ALA A 109 3.10 8.93 -14.75
N LEU A 110 1.84 9.37 -14.87
CA LEU A 110 1.49 10.69 -15.40
C LEU A 110 2.02 11.82 -14.51
N LEU A 111 1.84 11.71 -13.18
CA LEU A 111 2.36 12.69 -12.23
C LEU A 111 3.90 12.74 -12.25
N TRP A 112 4.54 11.57 -12.31
CA TRP A 112 6.00 11.50 -12.47
C TRP A 112 6.45 12.14 -13.78
N LEU A 113 5.76 11.86 -14.88
CA LEU A 113 6.07 12.44 -16.19
C LEU A 113 5.88 13.96 -16.16
N GLN A 114 4.81 14.47 -15.55
CA GLN A 114 4.59 15.90 -15.38
C GLN A 114 5.72 16.55 -14.57
N ALA A 115 6.13 15.92 -13.47
CA ALA A 115 7.26 16.37 -12.67
C ALA A 115 8.58 16.34 -13.45
N ALA A 116 8.81 15.30 -14.27
CA ALA A 116 10.04 15.13 -15.07
C ALA A 116 10.13 16.10 -16.25
N LEU A 117 9.00 16.43 -16.88
CA LEU A 117 8.94 17.37 -18.01
C LEU A 117 8.99 18.83 -17.56
N GLY A 118 8.92 19.12 -16.25
CA GLY A 118 8.92 20.49 -15.74
C GLY A 118 7.75 21.33 -16.29
N ALA A 119 6.67 20.68 -16.72
CA ALA A 119 5.53 21.33 -17.35
C ALA A 119 4.75 22.12 -16.29
N GLY A 120 5.21 23.35 -16.05
CA GLY A 120 4.54 24.40 -15.28
C GLY A 120 4.19 23.99 -13.86
N SER A 121 5.17 24.13 -12.94
CA SER A 121 4.83 24.47 -11.56
C SER A 121 4.14 25.84 -11.58
N VAL A 122 2.81 25.84 -11.58
CA VAL A 122 2.00 27.02 -11.21
C VAL A 122 1.71 26.92 -9.72
#